data_AF-A0A939I1D6-F1
#
_entry.id   AF-A0A939I1D6-F1
#
_cell.length_a   1.000
_cell.length_b   1.000
_cell.length_c   1.000
_cell.angle_alpha   90.00
_cell.angle_beta   90.00
_cell.angle_gamma   90.00
#
_symmetry.space_group_name_H-M   'P 1'
#
loop_
_entity.id
_entity.type
_entity.pdbx_description
1 polymer ?
#
loop_
_entity_poly.entity_id
_entity_poly.type
_entity_poly.pdbx_seq_one_letter_code
_entity_poly.pdbx_strand_id
1 'polypeptide(L)'
;MSITSRSLQKLLRDNISGKKPLSVDPDRARELAEELLARIEPIAGAKRNDNSYHYHRFQGGSSADQAPTNTLCCSILLEGSSDRWYRSETHLHLLRSPDGQLWVDLGYERSAPVSDIGEVVALVQAFLQRVDRQKAQAAKRQKQKDLKVQAILAQVRKIAKEDRFDFATEVDTVKLKLIIRLSEDDYFAILIPFNQFKEVLPKLRTAIQALRETYNSGVRFKTNLKRGYRRSDWIRHQDL
;
A
#
# COMPACT_ATOMS: atom_id res chain seq x y z
N MET A 1 -3.04 -0.38 1.26
CA MET A 1 -1.62 -0.56 1.63
C MET A 1 -1.63 -1.32 2.94
N SER A 2 -0.95 -2.46 3.03
CA SER A 2 -0.97 -3.28 4.26
C SER A 2 0.35 -3.13 5.03
N ILE A 3 0.27 -3.19 6.37
CA ILE A 3 1.46 -3.23 7.22
C ILE A 3 2.25 -4.52 6.92
N THR A 4 3.58 -4.38 6.80
CA THR A 4 4.46 -5.52 6.49
C THR A 4 4.55 -6.51 7.67
N SER A 5 4.77 -7.79 7.37
CA SER A 5 4.98 -8.85 8.37
C SER A 5 6.00 -8.46 9.47
N ARG A 6 7.17 -7.95 9.06
CA ARG A 6 8.21 -7.48 10.00
C ARG A 6 7.75 -6.33 10.90
N SER A 7 6.91 -5.44 10.37
CA SER A 7 6.35 -4.33 11.15
C SER A 7 5.32 -4.82 12.18
N LEU A 8 4.49 -5.81 11.81
CA LEU A 8 3.55 -6.46 12.73
C LEU A 8 4.26 -7.20 13.86
N GLN A 9 5.29 -7.97 13.54
CA GLN A 9 6.11 -8.66 14.54
C GLN A 9 6.81 -7.67 15.49
N LYS A 10 7.28 -6.54 14.96
CA LYS A 10 7.83 -5.46 15.79
C LYS A 10 6.77 -4.87 16.71
N LEU A 11 5.57 -4.55 16.20
CA LEU A 11 4.47 -4.04 17.03
C LEU A 11 4.12 -5.01 18.16
N LEU A 12 4.03 -6.31 17.86
CA LEU A 12 3.77 -7.35 18.86
C LEU A 12 4.84 -7.34 19.96
N ARG A 13 6.12 -7.38 19.60
CA ARG A 13 7.24 -7.38 20.56
C ARG A 13 7.32 -6.09 21.38
N ASP A 14 7.01 -4.95 20.78
CA ASP A 14 7.13 -3.64 21.43
C ASP A 14 5.95 -3.37 22.40
N ASN A 15 4.81 -4.06 22.24
CA ASN A 15 3.58 -3.80 23.03
C ASN A 15 3.12 -4.98 23.90
N ILE A 16 3.57 -6.20 23.64
CA ILE A 16 3.20 -7.39 24.43
C ILE A 16 4.44 -7.91 25.16
N SER A 17 4.42 -7.89 26.50
CA SER A 17 5.59 -8.30 27.28
C SER A 17 5.76 -9.81 27.37
N GLY A 18 4.65 -10.56 27.44
CA GLY A 18 4.63 -12.02 27.58
C GLY A 18 5.29 -12.56 28.85
N LYS A 19 5.61 -11.70 29.83
CA LYS A 19 6.41 -12.10 31.01
C LYS A 19 5.59 -12.86 32.07
N LYS A 20 4.29 -12.58 32.16
CA LYS A 20 3.36 -13.24 33.09
C LYS A 20 2.03 -13.47 32.36
N PRO A 21 1.95 -14.51 31.51
CA PRO A 21 0.74 -14.78 30.74
C PRO A 21 -0.49 -14.86 31.63
N LEU A 22 -1.56 -14.19 31.22
CA LEU A 22 -2.82 -14.18 31.96
C LEU A 22 -3.52 -15.52 31.76
N SER A 23 -3.73 -16.25 32.86
CA SER A 23 -4.55 -17.47 32.87
C SER A 23 -6.01 -17.09 33.05
N VAL A 24 -6.88 -17.58 32.17
CA VAL A 24 -8.28 -17.21 32.12
C VAL A 24 -9.18 -18.43 32.06
N ASP A 25 -10.07 -18.52 33.03
CA ASP A 25 -11.09 -19.56 33.09
C ASP A 25 -12.05 -19.44 31.90
N PRO A 26 -12.61 -20.55 31.40
CA PRO A 26 -13.50 -20.53 30.23
C PRO A 26 -14.67 -19.57 30.40
N ASP A 27 -15.26 -19.55 31.60
CA ASP A 27 -16.43 -18.74 31.93
C ASP A 27 -16.09 -17.24 31.97
N ARG A 28 -14.87 -16.89 32.38
CA ARG A 28 -14.39 -15.49 32.44
C ARG A 28 -13.84 -14.97 31.12
N ALA A 29 -13.51 -15.86 30.18
CA ALA A 29 -12.96 -15.48 28.88
C ALA A 29 -13.92 -14.58 28.08
N ARG A 30 -15.23 -14.80 28.22
CA ARG A 30 -16.25 -13.98 27.57
C ARG A 30 -16.35 -12.58 28.17
N GLU A 31 -16.36 -12.48 29.50
CA GLU A 31 -16.41 -11.19 30.21
C GLU A 31 -15.19 -10.33 29.84
N LEU A 32 -14.01 -10.97 29.82
CA LEU A 32 -12.75 -10.33 29.46
C LEU A 32 -12.72 -9.86 28.00
N ALA A 33 -13.29 -10.66 27.09
CA ALA A 33 -13.42 -10.28 25.70
C ALA A 33 -14.34 -9.07 25.50
N GLU A 34 -15.48 -9.01 26.19
CA GLU A 34 -16.39 -7.87 26.15
C GLU A 34 -15.77 -6.63 26.81
N GLU A 35 -15.00 -6.79 27.89
CA GLU A 35 -14.23 -5.69 28.50
C GLU A 35 -13.21 -5.11 27.51
N LEU A 36 -12.45 -5.98 26.83
CA LEU A 36 -11.49 -5.57 25.80
C LEU A 36 -12.21 -4.84 24.66
N LEU A 37 -13.33 -5.36 24.17
CA LEU A 37 -14.11 -4.75 23.10
C LEU A 37 -14.65 -3.38 23.53
N ALA A 38 -15.18 -3.24 24.74
CA ALA A 38 -15.65 -1.97 25.27
C ALA A 38 -14.54 -0.89 25.32
N ARG A 39 -13.28 -1.29 25.52
CA ARG A 39 -12.12 -0.38 25.47
C ARG A 39 -11.66 -0.08 24.03
N ILE A 40 -11.92 -0.97 23.08
CA ILE A 40 -11.45 -0.87 21.70
C ILE A 40 -12.44 -0.20 20.77
N GLU A 41 -13.75 -0.44 20.92
CA GLU A 41 -14.78 0.12 20.04
C GLU A 41 -14.79 1.65 19.96
N PRO A 42 -14.46 2.41 21.03
CA PRO A 42 -14.30 3.87 20.93
C PRO A 42 -13.09 4.32 20.09
N ILE A 43 -12.14 3.41 19.80
CA ILE A 43 -10.92 3.72 19.05
C ILE A 43 -11.25 3.76 17.56
N ALA A 44 -11.20 4.95 16.97
CA ALA A 44 -11.47 5.15 15.55
C ALA A 44 -10.57 4.26 14.67
N GLY A 45 -11.20 3.42 13.85
CA GLY A 45 -10.51 2.51 12.92
C GLY A 45 -10.42 1.07 13.39
N ALA A 46 -10.66 0.79 14.68
CA ALA A 46 -10.88 -0.57 15.16
C ALA A 46 -12.38 -0.91 15.12
N LYS A 47 -12.72 -2.12 14.70
CA LYS A 47 -14.10 -2.60 14.70
C LYS A 47 -14.18 -4.03 15.21
N ARG A 48 -15.17 -4.32 16.05
CA ARG A 48 -15.59 -5.69 16.35
C ARG A 48 -15.90 -6.42 15.03
N ASN A 49 -15.36 -7.61 14.88
CA ASN A 49 -15.64 -8.45 13.70
C ASN A 49 -16.02 -9.86 14.13
N ASP A 50 -17.30 -10.06 14.39
CA ASP A 50 -17.86 -11.37 14.74
C ASP A 50 -18.05 -12.30 13.52
N ASN A 51 -17.71 -11.84 12.32
CA ASN A 51 -18.08 -12.52 11.09
C ASN A 51 -17.16 -13.74 10.84
N SER A 52 -17.60 -14.91 11.30
CA SER A 52 -16.87 -16.17 11.48
C SER A 52 -16.37 -16.90 10.20
N TYR A 53 -16.54 -16.33 9.00
CA TYR A 53 -16.23 -17.01 7.74
C TYR A 53 -14.72 -17.23 7.44
N HIS A 54 -13.82 -16.56 8.15
CA HIS A 54 -12.36 -16.78 8.03
C HIS A 54 -11.76 -17.68 9.13
N TYR A 55 -12.59 -18.21 10.03
CA TYR A 55 -12.14 -18.77 11.30
C TYR A 55 -12.21 -20.29 11.36
N HIS A 56 -12.43 -20.97 10.23
CA HIS A 56 -12.41 -22.43 10.18
C HIS A 56 -11.14 -23.02 10.81
N ARG A 57 -9.98 -22.35 10.69
CA ARG A 57 -8.73 -22.81 11.32
C ARG A 57 -8.74 -22.83 12.85
N PHE A 58 -9.62 -22.06 13.49
CA PHE A 58 -9.76 -21.96 14.94
C PHE A 58 -11.07 -22.60 15.45
N GLN A 59 -12.04 -22.84 14.57
CA GLN A 59 -13.32 -23.46 14.89
C GLN A 59 -13.39 -24.96 14.52
N GLY A 60 -12.47 -25.47 13.70
CA GLY A 60 -12.37 -26.90 13.39
C GLY A 60 -10.93 -27.28 13.07
N GLY A 61 -10.46 -28.35 13.70
CA GLY A 61 -9.21 -28.99 13.28
C GLY A 61 -9.27 -29.25 11.77
N SER A 62 -8.16 -29.02 11.05
CA SER A 62 -8.04 -29.44 9.64
C SER A 62 -7.98 -30.97 9.46
N SER A 63 -8.50 -31.72 10.42
CA SER A 63 -8.73 -33.15 10.44
C SER A 63 -9.76 -33.41 11.55
N ALA A 64 -10.70 -34.34 11.33
CA ALA A 64 -11.73 -34.72 12.30
C ALA A 64 -11.16 -35.25 13.64
N ASP A 65 -9.85 -35.52 13.68
CA ASP A 65 -9.15 -36.13 14.82
C ASP A 65 -8.26 -35.16 15.64
N GLN A 66 -8.28 -33.85 15.36
CA GLN A 66 -7.49 -32.89 16.14
C GLN A 66 -8.35 -31.92 16.94
N ALA A 67 -8.19 -31.97 18.26
CA ALA A 67 -8.76 -30.98 19.18
C ALA A 67 -8.30 -29.56 18.76
N PRO A 68 -9.18 -28.55 18.80
CA PRO A 68 -8.81 -27.18 18.47
C PRO A 68 -7.70 -26.72 19.42
N THR A 69 -6.58 -26.27 18.85
CA THR A 69 -5.41 -25.89 19.65
C THR A 69 -5.61 -24.60 20.42
N ASN A 70 -6.52 -23.70 20.03
CA ASN A 70 -6.85 -22.47 20.77
C ASN A 70 -8.34 -22.13 20.57
N THR A 71 -9.00 -21.62 21.61
CA THR A 71 -10.37 -21.08 21.55
C THR A 71 -10.34 -19.60 21.19
N LEU A 72 -11.11 -19.16 20.20
CA LEU A 72 -11.26 -17.73 19.87
C LEU A 72 -12.15 -17.03 20.91
N CYS A 73 -11.64 -16.00 21.57
CA CYS A 73 -12.39 -15.17 22.51
C CYS A 73 -13.09 -14.01 21.79
N CYS A 74 -12.35 -13.23 20.99
CA CYS A 74 -12.91 -12.17 20.16
C CYS A 74 -11.99 -11.84 18.98
N SER A 75 -12.53 -11.07 18.04
CA SER A 75 -11.80 -10.61 16.86
C SER A 75 -12.08 -9.14 16.57
N ILE A 76 -11.01 -8.42 16.26
CA ILE A 76 -11.01 -6.99 15.98
C ILE A 76 -10.44 -6.79 14.58
N LEU A 77 -11.23 -6.21 13.69
CA LEU A 77 -10.79 -5.72 12.40
C LEU A 77 -10.05 -4.41 12.60
N LEU A 78 -8.76 -4.39 12.24
CA LEU A 78 -7.89 -3.22 12.37
C LEU A 78 -7.71 -2.47 11.06
N GLU A 79 -7.74 -3.17 9.93
CA GLU A 79 -7.66 -2.55 8.60
C GLU A 79 -8.49 -3.37 7.61
N GLY A 80 -9.50 -2.72 7.01
CA GLY A 80 -10.28 -3.29 5.91
C GLY A 80 -9.65 -2.99 4.55
N SER A 81 -9.68 -3.95 3.63
CA SER A 81 -9.29 -3.72 2.23
C SER A 81 -10.45 -3.08 1.46
N SER A 82 -10.21 -2.01 0.71
CA SER A 82 -11.18 -1.49 -0.28
C SER A 82 -11.18 -2.29 -1.58
N ASP A 83 -10.17 -3.13 -1.81
CA ASP A 83 -10.04 -3.93 -3.03
C ASP A 83 -10.79 -5.26 -2.87
N ARG A 84 -11.92 -5.37 -3.59
CA ARG A 84 -12.83 -6.54 -3.61
C ARG A 84 -12.16 -7.88 -3.97
N TRP A 85 -10.93 -7.84 -4.48
CA TRP A 85 -10.27 -9.00 -5.10
C TRP A 85 -9.16 -9.62 -4.25
N TYR A 86 -8.70 -8.96 -3.17
CA TYR A 86 -7.69 -9.51 -2.27
C TYR A 86 -8.10 -9.28 -0.81
N ARG A 87 -8.31 -10.38 -0.08
CA ARG A 87 -8.53 -10.46 1.38
C ARG A 87 -7.26 -9.98 2.12
N SER A 88 -6.99 -8.69 2.08
CA SER A 88 -5.90 -8.04 2.82
C SER A 88 -6.42 -7.33 4.07
N GLU A 89 -7.43 -7.92 4.70
CA GLU A 89 -7.89 -7.45 6.00
C GLU A 89 -6.89 -7.86 7.07
N THR A 90 -6.54 -6.91 7.94
CA THR A 90 -5.75 -7.22 9.12
C THR A 90 -6.67 -7.36 10.31
N HIS A 91 -6.69 -8.56 10.88
CA HIS A 91 -7.43 -8.88 12.08
C HIS A 91 -6.48 -9.09 13.25
N LEU A 92 -6.93 -8.69 14.44
CA LEU A 92 -6.34 -9.08 15.71
C LEU A 92 -7.32 -10.04 16.38
N HIS A 93 -6.81 -11.20 16.75
CA HIS A 93 -7.59 -12.21 17.45
C HIS A 93 -7.10 -12.33 18.89
N LEU A 94 -8.04 -12.31 19.83
CA LEU A 94 -7.77 -12.75 21.19
C LEU A 94 -8.12 -14.23 21.29
N LEU A 95 -7.15 -15.04 21.68
CA LEU A 95 -7.23 -16.48 21.75
C LEU A 95 -6.96 -16.95 23.18
N ARG A 96 -7.57 -18.07 23.56
CA ARG A 96 -7.25 -18.81 24.76
C ARG A 96 -6.64 -20.15 24.40
N SER A 97 -5.47 -20.45 24.92
CA SER A 97 -4.80 -21.73 24.71
C SER A 97 -5.37 -22.84 25.60
N PRO A 98 -5.03 -24.12 25.37
CA PRO A 98 -5.62 -25.25 26.08
C PRO A 98 -5.21 -25.29 27.56
N ASP A 99 -4.06 -24.71 27.88
CA ASP A 99 -3.55 -24.47 29.23
C ASP A 99 -4.19 -23.23 29.90
N GLY A 100 -5.17 -22.60 29.25
CA GLY A 100 -5.94 -21.48 29.79
C GLY A 100 -5.29 -20.10 29.62
N GLN A 101 -4.12 -20.00 28.98
CA GLN A 101 -3.45 -18.70 28.80
C GLN A 101 -4.09 -17.87 27.70
N LEU A 102 -4.08 -16.54 27.84
CA LEU A 102 -4.47 -15.63 26.77
C LEU A 102 -3.33 -15.32 25.82
N TRP A 103 -3.68 -15.27 24.54
CA TRP A 103 -2.80 -14.98 23.43
C TRP A 103 -3.44 -13.96 22.51
N VAL A 104 -2.62 -13.08 21.94
CA VAL A 104 -3.03 -12.23 20.82
C VAL A 104 -2.42 -12.79 19.54
N ASP A 105 -3.20 -12.90 18.46
CA ASP A 105 -2.76 -13.35 17.14
C ASP A 105 -3.03 -12.29 16.07
N LEU A 106 -2.02 -12.03 15.23
CA LEU A 106 -2.07 -11.12 14.08
C LEU A 106 -1.83 -11.89 12.75
N GLY A 107 -2.05 -13.21 12.75
CA GLY A 107 -1.90 -14.11 11.62
C GLY A 107 -0.45 -14.53 11.30
N TYR A 108 -0.30 -15.64 10.56
CA TYR A 108 0.97 -16.22 10.06
C TYR A 108 2.13 -16.14 11.08
N GLU A 109 2.01 -16.87 12.19
CA GLU A 109 3.04 -17.03 13.24
C GLU A 109 3.29 -15.81 14.13
N ARG A 110 2.38 -14.82 14.12
CA ARG A 110 2.50 -13.60 14.92
C ARG A 110 1.56 -13.66 16.10
N SER A 111 1.91 -14.51 17.05
CA SER A 111 1.17 -14.66 18.29
C SER A 111 2.08 -14.42 19.50
N ALA A 112 1.55 -13.80 20.55
CA ALA A 112 2.26 -13.62 21.80
C ALA A 112 1.31 -13.80 23.00
N PRO A 113 1.81 -14.35 24.12
CA PRO A 113 1.01 -14.46 25.33
C PRO A 113 0.79 -13.06 25.92
N VAL A 114 -0.45 -12.79 26.31
CA VAL A 114 -0.88 -11.50 26.85
C VAL A 114 -0.74 -11.55 28.36
N SER A 115 -0.08 -10.56 28.96
CA SER A 115 0.05 -10.46 30.42
C SER A 115 -0.99 -9.52 31.04
N ASP A 116 -1.49 -8.56 30.25
CA ASP A 116 -2.53 -7.63 30.66
C ASP A 116 -3.38 -7.19 29.46
N ILE A 117 -4.68 -6.98 29.65
CA ILE A 117 -5.60 -6.56 28.58
C ILE A 117 -5.21 -5.18 28.03
N GLY A 118 -4.65 -4.32 28.88
CA GLY A 118 -4.11 -3.03 28.48
C GLY A 118 -2.98 -3.13 27.46
N GLU A 119 -2.18 -4.21 27.45
CA GLU A 119 -1.18 -4.47 26.40
C GLU A 119 -1.84 -4.63 25.03
N VAL A 120 -3.00 -5.28 24.97
CA VAL A 120 -3.77 -5.46 23.73
C VAL A 120 -4.34 -4.13 23.25
N VAL A 121 -4.88 -3.32 24.16
CA VAL A 121 -5.36 -1.97 23.83
C VAL A 121 -4.22 -1.09 23.29
N ALA A 122 -3.05 -1.11 23.95
CA ALA A 122 -1.87 -0.38 23.51
C ALA A 122 -1.39 -0.84 22.13
N LEU A 123 -1.38 -2.15 21.88
CA LEU A 123 -1.04 -2.73 20.58
C LEU A 123 -1.98 -2.22 19.46
N VAL A 124 -3.28 -2.18 19.71
CA VAL A 124 -4.28 -1.68 18.74
C VAL A 124 -4.05 -0.21 18.43
N GLN A 125 -3.85 0.63 19.46
CA GLN A 125 -3.55 2.04 19.28
C GLN A 125 -2.25 2.26 18.49
N ALA A 126 -1.19 1.52 18.83
CA ALA A 126 0.09 1.59 18.14
C ALA A 126 -0.01 1.14 16.68
N PHE A 127 -0.82 0.12 16.39
CA PHE A 127 -1.11 -0.31 15.03
C PHE A 127 -1.77 0.81 14.22
N LEU A 128 -2.87 1.38 14.73
CA LEU A 128 -3.64 2.42 14.03
C LEU A 128 -2.82 3.69 13.80
N GLN A 129 -2.08 4.15 14.81
CA GLN A 129 -1.16 5.29 14.65
C GLN A 129 -0.12 5.05 13.55
N ARG A 130 0.37 3.80 13.42
CA ARG A 130 1.33 3.45 12.37
C ARG A 130 0.68 3.46 10.99
N VAL A 131 -0.54 2.94 10.86
CA VAL A 131 -1.33 3.00 9.61
C VAL A 131 -1.53 4.46 9.19
N ASP A 132 -1.97 5.32 10.11
CA ASP A 132 -2.22 6.73 9.81
C ASP A 132 -0.95 7.46 9.38
N ARG A 133 0.17 7.19 10.07
CA ARG A 133 1.48 7.73 9.67
C ARG A 133 1.86 7.29 8.26
N GLN A 134 1.63 6.02 7.90
CA GLN A 134 1.91 5.52 6.55
C GLN A 134 1.00 6.16 5.50
N LYS A 135 -0.30 6.31 5.78
CA LYS A 135 -1.26 7.00 4.90
C LYS A 135 -0.85 8.46 4.67
N ALA A 136 -0.53 9.18 5.74
CA ALA A 136 -0.07 10.57 5.66
C ALA A 136 1.24 10.70 4.85
N GLN A 137 2.19 9.79 5.05
CA GLN A 137 3.43 9.76 4.28
C GLN A 137 3.18 9.45 2.80
N ALA A 138 2.30 8.51 2.48
CA ALA A 138 1.95 8.20 1.11
C ALA A 138 1.23 9.37 0.43
N ALA A 139 0.29 10.03 1.10
CA ALA A 139 -0.37 11.23 0.61
C ALA A 139 0.64 12.36 0.33
N LYS A 140 1.60 12.58 1.24
CA LYS A 140 2.69 13.54 1.05
C LYS A 140 3.54 13.20 -0.18
N ARG A 141 3.93 11.93 -0.34
CA ARG A 141 4.72 11.46 -1.51
C ARG A 141 3.93 11.64 -2.81
N GLN A 142 2.63 11.32 -2.80
CA GLN A 142 1.76 11.49 -3.96
C GLN A 142 1.66 12.96 -4.36
N LYS A 143 1.40 13.87 -3.40
CA LYS A 143 1.37 15.31 -3.67
C LYS A 143 2.70 15.83 -4.24
N GLN A 144 3.83 15.38 -3.70
CA GLN A 144 5.15 15.74 -4.24
C GLN A 144 5.34 15.22 -5.67
N LYS A 145 4.89 14.00 -5.96
CA LYS A 145 4.92 13.42 -7.31
C LYS A 145 4.05 14.23 -8.26
N ASP A 146 2.83 14.57 -7.88
CA ASP A 146 1.90 15.34 -8.72
C ASP A 146 2.49 16.70 -9.07
N LEU A 147 3.09 17.40 -8.11
CA LEU A 147 3.80 18.66 -8.37
C LEU A 147 4.95 18.50 -9.38
N LYS A 148 5.73 17.42 -9.28
CA LYS A 148 6.81 17.13 -10.25
C LYS A 148 6.25 16.83 -11.64
N VAL A 149 5.18 16.04 -11.73
CA VAL A 149 4.50 15.74 -13.00
C VAL A 149 4.00 17.03 -13.65
N GLN A 150 3.32 17.89 -12.89
CA GLN A 150 2.83 19.18 -13.39
C GLN A 150 3.96 20.09 -13.87
N ALA A 151 5.07 20.18 -13.13
CA ALA A 151 6.22 20.98 -13.54
C ALA A 151 6.85 20.47 -14.84
N ILE A 152 7.00 19.15 -15.00
CA ILE A 152 7.50 18.55 -16.23
C ILE A 152 6.53 18.82 -17.39
N LEU A 153 5.23 18.60 -17.18
CA LEU A 153 4.21 18.82 -18.20
C LEU A 153 4.14 20.29 -18.65
N ALA A 154 4.23 21.25 -17.74
CA ALA A 154 4.24 22.67 -18.08
C ALA A 154 5.43 23.03 -18.98
N GLN A 155 6.62 22.53 -18.65
CA GLN A 155 7.82 22.77 -19.47
C GLN A 155 7.70 22.09 -20.83
N VAL A 156 7.21 20.84 -20.88
CA VAL A 156 7.00 20.12 -22.15
C VAL A 156 5.96 20.85 -23.02
N ARG A 157 4.85 21.32 -22.46
CA ARG A 157 3.83 22.09 -23.20
C ARG A 157 4.41 23.36 -23.81
N LYS A 158 5.23 24.09 -23.05
CA LYS A 158 5.92 25.28 -23.55
C LYS A 158 6.82 24.93 -24.74
N ILE A 159 7.67 23.90 -24.60
CA ILE A 159 8.58 23.46 -25.67
C ILE A 159 7.78 22.94 -26.88
N ALA A 160 6.70 22.18 -26.66
CA ALA A 160 5.82 21.64 -27.69
C ALA A 160 5.15 22.74 -28.53
N LYS A 161 4.69 23.80 -27.86
CA LYS A 161 4.09 24.97 -28.52
C LYS A 161 5.11 25.75 -29.36
N GLU A 162 6.29 26.01 -28.79
CA GLU A 162 7.35 26.77 -29.47
C GLU A 162 7.96 25.98 -30.64
N ASP A 163 8.27 24.70 -30.43
CA ASP A 163 8.98 23.86 -31.39
C ASP A 163 8.01 23.04 -32.28
N ARG A 164 6.69 23.21 -32.10
CA ARG A 164 5.60 22.59 -32.89
C ARG A 164 5.72 21.07 -32.99
N PHE A 165 5.52 20.38 -31.87
CA PHE A 165 5.43 18.92 -31.85
C PHE A 165 4.34 18.41 -30.92
N ASP A 166 3.76 17.27 -31.27
CA ASP A 166 2.77 16.59 -30.46
C ASP A 166 3.43 15.60 -29.50
N PHE A 167 2.84 15.44 -28.32
CA PHE A 167 3.38 14.54 -27.31
C PHE A 167 2.30 13.84 -26.50
N ALA A 168 2.66 12.76 -25.83
CA ALA A 168 1.86 12.08 -24.83
C ALA A 168 2.72 11.77 -23.59
N THR A 169 2.09 11.49 -22.45
CA THR A 169 2.81 11.13 -21.24
C THR A 169 2.20 9.94 -20.52
N GLU A 170 3.05 9.06 -19.99
CA GLU A 170 2.65 8.01 -19.06
C GLU A 170 3.40 8.22 -17.74
N VAL A 171 2.72 8.02 -16.62
CA VAL A 171 3.29 8.23 -15.28
C VAL A 171 3.27 6.92 -14.52
N ASP A 172 4.44 6.45 -14.09
CA ASP A 172 4.55 5.32 -13.17
C ASP A 172 4.96 5.79 -11.76
N THR A 173 5.41 4.87 -10.90
CA THR A 173 5.79 5.18 -9.51
C THR A 173 7.14 5.91 -9.38
N VAL A 174 8.03 5.83 -10.37
CA VAL A 174 9.44 6.29 -10.28
C VAL A 174 9.83 7.29 -11.37
N LYS A 175 9.12 7.33 -12.49
CA LYS A 175 9.43 8.17 -13.66
C LYS A 175 8.16 8.64 -14.39
N LEU A 176 8.35 9.72 -15.13
CA LEU A 176 7.45 10.15 -16.21
C LEU A 176 8.06 9.69 -17.53
N LYS A 177 7.26 9.04 -18.37
CA LYS A 177 7.59 8.69 -19.73
C LYS A 177 6.98 9.73 -20.66
N LEU A 178 7.82 10.54 -21.28
CA LEU A 178 7.45 11.51 -22.29
C LEU A 178 7.57 10.88 -23.67
N ILE A 179 6.50 10.89 -24.45
CA ILE A 179 6.44 10.28 -25.78
C ILE A 179 6.25 11.40 -26.78
N ILE A 180 7.13 11.53 -27.76
CA ILE A 180 7.13 12.62 -28.74
C ILE A 180 6.90 12.04 -30.12
N ARG A 181 5.96 12.65 -30.85
CA ARG A 181 5.60 12.26 -32.20
C ARG A 181 6.62 12.80 -33.21
N LEU A 182 7.10 11.94 -34.09
CA LEU A 182 7.99 12.28 -35.21
C LEU A 182 7.23 12.24 -36.55
N SER A 183 6.39 11.23 -36.72
CA SER A 183 5.53 11.02 -37.89
C SER A 183 4.19 10.42 -37.46
N GLU A 184 3.36 9.96 -38.40
CA GLU A 184 2.13 9.24 -38.04
C GLU A 184 2.40 7.92 -37.34
N ASP A 185 3.47 7.23 -37.73
CA ASP A 185 3.83 5.90 -37.23
C ASP A 185 5.06 5.91 -36.31
N ASP A 186 5.85 6.98 -36.33
CA ASP A 186 7.10 7.08 -35.59
C ASP A 186 7.02 8.04 -34.41
N TYR A 187 7.57 7.58 -33.30
CA TYR A 187 7.65 8.32 -32.04
C TYR A 187 8.85 7.81 -31.23
N PHE A 188 9.39 8.67 -30.38
CA PHE A 188 10.42 8.31 -29.41
C PHE A 188 9.95 8.60 -28.00
N ALA A 189 10.51 7.89 -27.03
CA ALA A 189 10.18 8.07 -25.62
C ALA A 189 11.41 8.48 -24.81
N ILE A 190 11.29 9.56 -24.06
CA ILE A 190 12.24 10.00 -23.04
C ILE A 190 11.69 9.56 -21.68
N LEU A 191 12.49 8.80 -20.94
CA LEU A 191 12.18 8.43 -19.56
C LEU A 191 12.81 9.47 -18.64
N ILE A 192 12.00 10.14 -17.82
CA ILE A 192 12.42 11.20 -16.90
C ILE A 192 12.21 10.70 -15.47
N PRO A 193 13.27 10.23 -14.78
CA PRO A 193 13.18 9.83 -13.38
C PRO A 193 12.81 11.00 -12.47
N PHE A 194 11.90 10.79 -11.52
CA PHE A 194 11.46 11.86 -10.60
C PHE A 194 12.55 12.34 -9.65
N ASN A 195 13.63 11.57 -9.47
CA ASN A 195 14.78 11.96 -8.66
C ASN A 195 15.77 12.85 -9.44
N GLN A 196 15.77 12.82 -10.78
CA GLN A 196 16.71 13.56 -11.63
C GLN A 196 16.04 14.73 -12.39
N PHE A 197 14.75 14.97 -12.18
CA PHE A 197 13.98 15.91 -12.99
C PHE A 197 14.57 17.33 -13.02
N LYS A 198 15.17 17.83 -11.93
CA LYS A 198 15.79 19.17 -11.87
C LYS A 198 16.96 19.31 -12.83
N GLU A 199 17.71 18.24 -13.03
CA GLU A 199 18.88 18.20 -13.91
C GLU A 199 18.49 17.95 -15.37
N VAL A 200 17.43 17.15 -15.58
CA VAL A 200 16.94 16.78 -16.91
C VAL A 200 16.16 17.91 -17.58
N LEU A 201 15.33 18.64 -16.82
CA LEU A 201 14.43 19.67 -17.39
C LEU A 201 15.13 20.74 -18.23
N PRO A 202 16.26 21.34 -17.80
CA PRO A 202 16.95 22.35 -18.60
C PRO A 202 17.50 21.81 -19.93
N LYS A 203 17.86 20.51 -19.97
CA LYS A 203 18.46 19.85 -21.14
C LYS A 203 17.41 19.26 -22.09
N LEU A 204 16.15 19.23 -21.66
CA LEU A 204 15.09 18.52 -22.37
C LEU A 204 14.85 19.09 -23.76
N ARG A 205 14.81 20.43 -23.90
CA ARG A 205 14.63 21.08 -25.21
C ARG A 205 15.70 20.67 -26.20
N THR A 206 16.98 20.81 -25.82
CA THR A 206 18.12 20.46 -26.66
C THR A 206 18.09 19.00 -27.08
N ALA A 207 17.75 18.08 -26.15
CA ALA A 207 17.63 16.67 -26.47
C ALA A 207 16.51 16.39 -27.49
N ILE A 208 15.34 17.03 -27.32
CA ILE A 208 14.22 16.88 -28.25
C ILE A 208 14.58 17.39 -29.65
N GLN A 209 15.20 18.58 -29.72
CA GLN A 209 15.63 19.18 -30.98
C GLN A 209 16.63 18.29 -31.70
N ALA A 210 17.70 17.86 -31.02
CA ALA A 210 18.71 16.98 -31.61
C ALA A 210 18.12 15.66 -32.13
N LEU A 211 17.18 15.05 -31.38
CA LEU A 211 16.52 13.82 -31.81
C LEU A 211 15.65 14.03 -33.06
N ARG A 212 14.92 15.14 -33.13
CA ARG A 212 14.09 15.49 -34.29
C ARG A 212 14.94 15.83 -35.52
N GLU A 213 16.02 16.60 -35.35
CA GLU A 213 16.97 16.90 -36.43
C GLU A 213 17.62 15.63 -36.98
N THR A 214 18.04 14.74 -36.09
CA THR A 214 18.59 13.42 -36.47
C THR A 214 17.56 12.58 -37.22
N TYR A 215 16.29 12.61 -36.80
CA TYR A 215 15.23 11.93 -37.54
C TYR A 215 15.01 12.53 -38.95
N ASN A 216 15.05 13.86 -39.04
CA ASN A 216 14.85 14.60 -40.30
C ASN A 216 16.00 14.40 -41.30
N SER A 217 17.21 14.07 -40.83
CA SER A 217 18.34 13.73 -41.71
C SER A 217 18.26 12.31 -42.32
N GLY A 218 17.20 11.55 -42.01
CA GLY A 218 16.96 10.21 -42.55
C GLY A 218 17.32 9.09 -41.59
N VAL A 219 17.89 9.38 -40.42
CA VAL A 219 18.14 8.37 -39.39
C VAL A 219 16.80 7.90 -38.82
N ARG A 220 16.66 6.60 -38.58
CA ARG A 220 15.45 5.99 -38.00
C ARG A 220 15.81 5.33 -36.68
N PHE A 221 14.95 5.52 -35.68
CA PHE A 221 15.13 4.93 -34.36
C PHE A 221 14.28 3.67 -34.23
N LYS A 222 14.90 2.54 -33.94
CA LYS A 222 14.16 1.34 -33.55
C LYS A 222 13.73 1.49 -32.10
N THR A 223 12.45 1.78 -31.86
CA THR A 223 11.91 1.86 -30.50
C THR A 223 11.19 0.56 -30.16
N ASN A 224 11.54 -0.07 -29.03
CA ASN A 224 10.79 -1.21 -28.48
C ASN A 224 9.52 -0.74 -27.75
N LEU A 225 8.82 0.22 -28.35
CA LEU A 225 7.57 0.72 -27.81
C LEU A 225 6.45 -0.21 -28.28
N LYS A 226 5.79 -0.89 -27.34
CA LYS A 226 4.67 -1.79 -27.65
C LYS A 226 3.64 -1.04 -28.50
N ARG A 227 3.06 -1.70 -29.52
CA ARG A 227 2.07 -1.15 -30.50
C ARG A 227 0.82 -0.44 -29.91
N GLY A 228 0.69 -0.30 -28.59
CA GLY A 228 -0.44 0.32 -27.90
C GLY A 228 -0.47 1.84 -27.85
N TYR A 229 0.60 2.55 -28.25
CA TYR A 229 0.69 4.02 -28.15
C TYR A 229 -0.20 4.79 -29.13
N ARG A 230 -0.84 4.10 -30.09
CA ARG A 230 -1.91 4.69 -30.91
C ARG A 230 -3.13 5.14 -30.09
N ARG A 231 -3.28 4.67 -28.85
CA ARG A 231 -4.38 5.02 -27.93
C ARG A 231 -3.98 5.95 -26.78
N SER A 232 -2.77 6.51 -26.80
CA SER A 232 -2.37 7.49 -25.78
C SER A 232 -3.11 8.80 -25.96
N ASP A 233 -3.41 9.50 -24.85
CA ASP A 233 -3.99 10.83 -24.86
C ASP A 233 -2.98 11.84 -25.42
N TRP A 234 -2.92 11.93 -26.75
CA TRP A 234 -2.02 12.84 -27.45
C TRP A 234 -2.46 14.28 -27.22
N ILE A 235 -1.51 15.10 -26.78
CA ILE A 235 -1.63 16.53 -26.68
C ILE A 235 -1.04 17.11 -27.96
N ARG A 236 -1.90 17.73 -28.78
CA ARG A 236 -1.45 18.42 -29.99
C ARG A 236 -0.95 19.79 -29.62
N HIS A 237 0.16 20.21 -30.23
CA HIS A 237 0.71 21.54 -29.99
C HIS A 237 -0.25 22.68 -30.40
N GLN A 238 -1.19 22.40 -31.31
CA GLN A 238 -2.23 23.34 -31.75
C GLN A 238 -3.28 23.61 -30.66
N ASP A 239 -3.43 22.69 -29.70
CA ASP A 239 -4.41 22.78 -28.62
C ASP A 239 -3.80 23.42 -27.33
N LEU A 240 -2.57 23.97 -27.42
CA LEU A 240 -1.76 24.52 -26.31
C LEU A 240 -1.59 26.03 -26.33
#